data_AF-A0A1Y1Y7H6-F1
#
_entry.id   AF-A0A1Y1Y7H6-F1
#
_cell.length_a   1.000
_cell.length_b   1.000
_cell.length_c   1.000
_cell.angle_alpha   90.00
_cell.angle_beta   90.00
_cell.angle_gamma   90.00
#
_symmetry.space_group_name_H-M   'P 1'
#
loop_
_entity.id
_entity.type
_entity.pdbx_description
1 polymer ?
#
loop_
_entity_poly.entity_id
_entity_poly.type
_entity_poly.pdbx_seq_one_letter_code
_entity_poly.pdbx_strand_id
1 'polypeptide(L)'
;MSKKQKNPKKEDDDLDDLVNHILSSEPAKPDNECAEKTCRQKTSLMGFLCGYCRRKFCMKHRLPEKHSSACEEKAKIASRATYKQDSMRIITEEKKKPGSTYAPNGSSESKSRKNLEQRLKNKLKEHQKQRTSPNK
;
A
#
# COMPACT_ATOMS: atom_id res chain seq x y z
N MET A 1 1.77 59.33 43.54
CA MET A 1 2.01 59.09 42.09
C MET A 1 3.05 58.01 41.95
N SER A 2 2.66 56.76 41.71
CA SER A 2 3.61 55.65 41.53
C SER A 2 3.17 54.82 40.33
N LYS A 3 3.72 55.15 39.15
CA LYS A 3 3.45 54.44 37.91
C LYS A 3 4.17 53.09 37.94
N LYS A 4 3.38 52.03 37.99
CA LYS A 4 3.80 50.63 37.81
C LYS A 4 4.37 50.46 36.41
N GLN A 5 5.68 50.30 36.29
CA GLN A 5 6.33 49.94 35.03
C GLN A 5 6.18 48.42 34.84
N LYS A 6 5.30 48.01 33.91
CA LYS A 6 5.30 46.65 33.37
C LYS A 6 6.42 46.58 32.34
N ASN A 7 7.48 45.82 32.66
CA ASN A 7 8.56 45.53 31.73
C ASN A 7 8.10 44.40 30.78
N PRO A 8 8.17 44.56 29.44
CA PRO A 8 7.80 43.52 28.49
C PRO A 8 8.99 42.62 28.14
N LYS A 9 8.66 41.41 27.67
CA LYS A 9 9.49 40.38 26.99
C LYS A 9 10.13 39.32 27.88
N LYS A 10 9.72 38.08 27.64
CA LYS A 10 10.55 37.01 27.06
C LYS A 10 9.60 36.06 26.32
N GLU A 11 9.76 36.00 25.01
CA GLU A 11 9.01 35.11 24.09
C GLU A 11 9.91 33.94 23.65
N ASP A 12 11.12 33.86 24.23
CA ASP A 12 12.17 32.90 23.89
C ASP A 12 12.04 31.59 24.69
N ASP A 13 11.53 31.67 25.93
CA ASP A 13 11.37 30.51 26.82
C ASP A 13 10.34 29.49 26.24
N ASP A 14 9.29 29.98 25.55
CA ASP A 14 8.27 29.12 24.90
C ASP A 14 8.82 28.38 23.67
N LEU A 15 9.81 28.95 22.97
CA LEU A 15 10.44 28.34 21.81
C LEU A 15 11.42 27.25 22.23
N ASP A 16 12.21 27.50 23.27
CA ASP A 16 13.14 26.51 23.81
C ASP A 16 12.41 25.29 24.40
N ASP A 17 11.27 25.48 25.06
CA ASP A 17 10.42 24.37 25.53
C ASP A 17 9.82 23.55 24.37
N LEU A 18 9.43 24.21 23.27
CA LEU A 18 8.94 23.53 22.07
C LEU A 18 10.06 22.73 21.37
N VAL A 19 11.27 23.29 21.30
CA VAL A 19 12.45 22.60 20.75
C VAL A 19 12.82 21.39 21.61
N ASN A 20 12.80 21.53 22.94
CA ASN A 20 13.05 20.43 23.86
C ASN A 20 11.99 19.33 23.73
N HIS A 21 10.72 19.68 23.51
CA HIS A 21 9.65 18.70 23.26
C HIS A 21 9.85 17.95 21.93
N ILE A 22 10.30 18.63 20.87
CA ILE A 22 10.62 18.00 19.57
C ILE A 22 11.83 17.06 19.72
N LEU A 23 12.87 17.48 20.44
CA LEU A 23 14.09 16.69 20.65
C LEU A 23 13.87 15.50 21.62
N SER A 24 12.95 15.63 22.57
CA SER A 24 12.60 14.57 23.53
C SER A 24 11.61 13.56 22.97
N SER A 25 10.84 13.92 21.93
CA SER A 25 10.06 12.95 21.17
C SER A 25 11.02 12.00 20.46
N GLU A 26 10.84 10.68 20.62
CA GLU A 26 11.71 9.67 20.01
C GLU A 26 11.91 10.01 18.52
N PRO A 27 13.17 10.10 18.04
CA PRO A 27 13.43 10.48 16.67
C PRO A 27 12.71 9.48 15.76
N ALA A 28 11.71 9.98 15.02
CA ALA A 28 11.02 9.19 14.02
C ALA A 28 12.08 8.54 13.13
N LYS A 29 12.09 7.19 13.06
CA LYS A 29 13.08 6.47 12.26
C LYS A 29 13.09 7.04 10.84
N PRO A 30 14.27 7.31 10.25
CA PRO A 30 14.34 7.90 8.93
C PRO A 30 13.66 6.98 7.91
N ASP A 31 12.91 7.56 6.98
CA ASP A 31 12.16 6.84 5.92
C ASP A 31 13.04 5.98 5.00
N ASN A 32 14.36 6.12 5.13
CA ASN A 32 15.39 5.43 4.36
C ASN A 32 15.91 4.16 5.04
N GLU A 33 15.34 3.77 6.18
CA GLU A 33 15.71 2.55 6.91
C GLU A 33 14.57 1.53 6.96
N CYS A 34 14.92 0.30 7.28
CA CYS A 34 13.95 -0.76 7.53
C CYS A 34 13.09 -0.39 8.75
N ALA A 35 11.77 -0.44 8.59
CA ALA A 35 10.82 -0.11 9.66
C ALA A 35 10.77 -1.15 10.81
N GLU A 36 11.46 -2.28 10.65
CA GLU A 36 11.61 -3.28 11.70
C GLU A 36 12.39 -2.72 12.90
N LYS A 37 11.97 -3.01 14.14
CA LYS A 37 12.58 -2.38 15.33
C LYS A 37 14.05 -2.76 15.47
N THR A 38 14.36 -4.02 15.22
CA THR A 38 15.69 -4.64 15.36
C THR A 38 16.60 -4.44 14.15
N CYS A 39 16.09 -3.91 13.04
CA CYS A 39 16.85 -3.74 11.81
C CYS A 39 17.17 -2.26 11.55
N ARG A 40 18.43 -1.97 11.19
CA ARG A 40 18.91 -0.64 10.77
C ARG A 40 19.43 -0.63 9.33
N GLN A 41 18.99 -1.60 8.52
CA GLN A 41 19.43 -1.68 7.13
C GLN A 41 18.79 -0.57 6.30
N LYS A 42 19.61 0.15 5.52
CA LYS A 42 19.13 1.19 4.61
C LYS A 42 18.30 0.59 3.47
N THR A 43 17.11 1.13 3.26
CA THR A 43 16.11 0.77 2.24
C THR A 43 15.99 1.81 1.12
N SER A 44 16.88 2.80 1.08
CA SER A 44 16.87 3.91 0.11
C SER A 44 16.90 3.45 -1.35
N LEU A 45 17.70 2.44 -1.70
CA LEU A 45 17.80 1.87 -3.05
C LEU A 45 16.86 0.67 -3.27
N MET A 46 16.76 -0.23 -2.29
CA MET A 46 16.01 -1.49 -2.39
C MET A 46 15.14 -1.70 -1.14
N GLY A 47 14.01 -0.99 -1.11
CA GLY A 47 12.99 -1.11 -0.08
C GLY A 47 11.72 -1.75 -0.63
N PHE A 48 11.12 -2.66 0.15
CA PHE A 48 9.83 -3.28 -0.14
C PHE A 48 8.76 -2.64 0.73
N LEU A 49 7.69 -2.15 0.11
CA LEU A 49 6.52 -1.65 0.82
C LEU A 49 5.59 -2.81 1.17
N CYS A 50 5.26 -2.95 2.45
CA CYS A 50 4.25 -3.92 2.87
C CYS A 50 2.84 -3.44 2.50
N GLY A 51 2.06 -4.26 1.79
CA GLY A 51 0.68 -3.93 1.41
C GLY A 51 -0.31 -3.78 2.57
N TYR A 52 0.05 -4.25 3.77
CA TYR A 52 -0.84 -4.23 4.94
C TYR A 52 -0.59 -3.05 5.88
N CYS A 53 0.68 -2.76 6.20
CA CYS A 53 1.07 -1.68 7.10
C CYS A 53 1.70 -0.47 6.40
N ARG A 54 1.93 -0.55 5.08
CA ARG A 54 2.47 0.52 4.23
C ARG A 54 3.83 1.08 4.68
N ARG A 55 4.63 0.28 5.38
CA ARG A 55 6.01 0.61 5.78
C ARG A 55 7.03 -0.04 4.85
N LYS A 56 8.23 0.54 4.76
CA LYS A 56 9.35 0.04 3.95
C LYS A 56 10.22 -0.93 4.75
N PHE A 57 10.56 -2.07 4.15
CA PHE A 57 11.38 -3.12 4.74
C PHE A 57 12.53 -3.52 3.82
N CYS A 58 13.62 -4.03 4.41
CA CYS A 58 14.71 -4.60 3.65
C CYS A 58 14.36 -6.00 3.11
N MET A 59 15.22 -6.57 2.26
CA MET A 59 15.01 -7.89 1.65
C MET A 59 14.75 -9.02 2.65
N LYS A 60 15.35 -8.95 3.85
CA LYS A 60 15.17 -9.97 4.91
C LYS A 60 13.81 -9.85 5.62
N HIS A 61 13.24 -8.65 5.68
CA HIS A 61 12.00 -8.35 6.42
C HIS A 61 10.81 -8.02 5.50
N ARG A 62 10.95 -8.19 4.18
CA ARG A 62 9.90 -7.89 3.20
C ARG A 62 8.61 -8.70 3.39
N LEU A 63 8.73 -9.89 3.98
CA LEU A 63 7.60 -10.80 4.19
C LEU A 63 6.79 -10.37 5.41
N PRO A 64 5.44 -10.43 5.35
CA PRO A 64 4.55 -10.09 6.47
C PRO A 64 4.91 -10.84 7.76
N GLU A 65 5.25 -12.12 7.62
CA GLU A 65 5.63 -13.04 8.71
C GLU A 65 6.91 -12.63 9.45
N LYS A 66 7.79 -11.84 8.82
CA LYS A 66 9.10 -11.50 9.39
C LYS A 66 9.11 -10.18 10.13
N HIS A 67 8.11 -9.32 9.95
CA HIS A 67 8.10 -7.99 10.57
C HIS A 67 6.91 -7.69 11.49
N SER A 68 5.79 -8.39 11.38
CA SER A 68 4.67 -8.17 12.31
C SER A 68 3.66 -9.31 12.28
N SER A 69 3.31 -9.83 13.46
CA SER A 69 2.22 -10.81 13.64
C SER A 69 0.88 -10.30 13.09
N ALA A 70 0.59 -9.01 13.24
CA ALA A 70 -0.62 -8.40 12.69
C ALA A 70 -0.61 -8.35 11.15
N CYS A 71 0.55 -8.23 10.52
CA CYS A 71 0.66 -8.29 9.05
C CYS A 71 0.58 -9.73 8.55
N GLU A 72 1.15 -10.68 9.29
CA GLU A 72 1.02 -12.12 9.04
C GLU A 72 -0.44 -12.56 9.04
N GLU A 73 -1.22 -12.19 10.06
CA GLU A 73 -2.63 -12.56 10.17
C GLU A 73 -3.43 -12.04 8.96
N LYS A 74 -3.24 -10.78 8.60
CA LYS A 74 -3.88 -10.17 7.42
C LYS A 74 -3.49 -10.90 6.12
N ALA A 75 -2.23 -11.29 5.99
CA ALA A 75 -1.77 -12.06 4.83
C ALA A 75 -2.41 -13.45 4.77
N LYS A 76 -2.53 -14.14 5.91
CA LYS A 76 -3.18 -15.44 6.02
C LYS A 76 -4.67 -15.35 5.68
N ILE A 77 -5.38 -14.34 6.17
CA ILE A 77 -6.80 -14.12 5.87
C ILE A 77 -6.99 -13.85 4.38
N ALA A 78 -6.17 -12.97 3.78
CA ALA A 78 -6.24 -12.65 2.36
C ALA A 78 -5.96 -13.87 1.48
N SER A 79 -4.93 -14.65 1.81
CA SER A 79 -4.60 -15.91 1.13
C SER A 79 -5.74 -16.93 1.23
N ARG A 80 -6.34 -17.10 2.41
CA ARG A 80 -7.49 -17.99 2.59
C ARG A 80 -8.72 -17.53 1.81
N ALA A 81 -9.00 -16.23 1.76
CA ALA A 81 -10.14 -15.68 1.04
C ALA A 81 -9.99 -15.90 -0.48
N THR A 82 -8.80 -15.61 -1.03
CA THR A 82 -8.49 -15.83 -2.45
C THR A 82 -8.55 -17.31 -2.81
N TYR A 83 -7.93 -18.19 -2.01
CA TYR A 83 -8.01 -19.63 -2.22
C TYR A 83 -9.46 -20.14 -2.22
N LYS A 84 -10.29 -19.72 -1.26
CA LYS A 84 -11.72 -20.06 -1.23
C LYS A 84 -12.45 -19.57 -2.47
N GLN A 85 -12.20 -18.34 -2.90
CA GLN A 85 -12.82 -17.79 -4.09
C GLN A 85 -12.41 -18.57 -5.35
N ASP A 86 -11.12 -18.83 -5.52
CA ASP A 86 -10.58 -19.50 -6.70
C ASP A 86 -11.02 -20.97 -6.76
N SER A 87 -10.93 -21.69 -5.64
CA SER A 87 -11.47 -23.06 -5.52
C SER A 87 -12.97 -23.11 -5.85
N MET A 88 -13.77 -22.17 -5.36
CA MET A 88 -15.19 -22.13 -5.72
C MET A 88 -15.42 -21.81 -7.20
N ARG A 89 -14.60 -20.96 -7.81
CA ARG A 89 -14.69 -20.70 -9.26
C ARG A 89 -14.41 -21.97 -10.06
N ILE A 90 -13.35 -22.70 -9.71
CA ILE A 90 -12.98 -23.96 -10.36
C ILE A 90 -14.12 -24.99 -10.23
N ILE A 91 -14.65 -25.20 -9.02
CA ILE A 91 -15.75 -26.15 -8.78
C ILE A 91 -17.01 -25.75 -9.54
N THR A 92 -17.37 -24.47 -9.55
CA THR A 92 -18.57 -24.00 -10.25
C THR A 92 -18.43 -24.08 -11.77
N GLU A 93 -17.23 -23.87 -12.31
CA GLU A 93 -16.96 -24.05 -13.75
C GLU A 93 -17.03 -25.52 -14.16
N GLU A 94 -16.47 -26.45 -13.37
CA GLU A 94 -16.60 -27.89 -13.62
C GLU A 94 -18.06 -28.37 -13.58
N LYS A 95 -18.85 -27.89 -12.61
CA LYS A 95 -20.28 -28.22 -12.55
C LYS A 95 -21.06 -27.71 -13.77
N LYS A 96 -20.71 -26.53 -14.29
CA LYS A 96 -21.35 -25.96 -15.48
C LYS A 96 -20.92 -26.67 -16.77
N LYS A 97 -19.65 -27.07 -16.85
CA LYS A 97 -19.03 -27.71 -18.01
C LYS A 97 -17.99 -28.71 -17.52
N PRO A 98 -18.34 -30.01 -17.43
CA PRO A 98 -17.40 -31.03 -16.95
C PRO A 98 -16.19 -31.11 -17.88
N GLY A 99 -14.99 -31.13 -17.32
CA GLY A 99 -13.73 -31.16 -18.07
C GLY A 99 -13.27 -29.81 -18.62
N SER A 100 -13.96 -28.71 -18.30
CA SER A 100 -13.60 -27.36 -18.78
C SER A 100 -12.32 -26.82 -18.15
N THR A 101 -11.92 -27.28 -16.96
CA THR A 101 -10.67 -26.86 -16.29
C THR A 101 -9.43 -27.54 -16.88
N TYR A 102 -9.61 -28.68 -17.56
CA TYR A 102 -8.55 -29.42 -18.26
C TYR A 102 -8.59 -29.25 -19.79
N ALA A 103 -9.55 -28.47 -20.31
CA ALA A 103 -9.73 -28.31 -21.74
C ALA A 103 -8.53 -27.55 -22.37
N PRO A 104 -7.90 -28.07 -23.43
CA PRO A 104 -6.68 -27.50 -24.02
C PRO A 104 -6.88 -26.10 -24.62
N ASN A 105 -8.13 -25.73 -24.95
CA ASN A 105 -8.46 -24.47 -25.62
C ASN A 105 -9.04 -23.40 -24.67
N GLY A 106 -8.71 -23.50 -23.38
CA GLY A 106 -8.91 -22.45 -22.40
C GLY A 106 -10.34 -22.40 -21.85
N SER A 107 -10.41 -22.49 -20.54
CA SER A 107 -11.61 -22.28 -19.71
C SER A 107 -12.34 -20.96 -20.07
N SER A 108 -13.51 -20.78 -19.45
CA SER A 108 -14.37 -19.58 -19.52
C SER A 108 -13.59 -18.25 -19.41
N GLU A 109 -12.41 -18.27 -18.80
CA GLU A 109 -11.45 -17.19 -18.67
C GLU A 109 -10.92 -16.63 -20.00
N SER A 110 -10.79 -17.43 -21.07
CA SER A 110 -10.32 -16.94 -22.37
C SER A 110 -11.31 -15.97 -23.03
N LYS A 111 -12.62 -16.24 -22.90
CA LYS A 111 -13.69 -15.35 -23.37
C LYS A 111 -13.80 -14.10 -22.52
N SER A 112 -13.60 -14.25 -21.20
CA SER A 112 -13.55 -13.12 -20.26
C SER A 112 -12.37 -12.18 -20.56
N ARG A 113 -11.18 -12.72 -20.85
CA ARG A 113 -10.00 -11.93 -21.26
C ARG A 113 -10.24 -11.15 -22.55
N LYS A 114 -10.82 -11.76 -23.58
CA LYS A 114 -11.16 -11.06 -24.84
C LYS A 114 -12.16 -9.92 -24.62
N ASN A 115 -13.18 -10.13 -23.78
CA ASN A 115 -14.14 -9.07 -23.44
C ASN A 115 -13.48 -7.91 -22.66
N LEU A 116 -12.60 -8.23 -21.71
CA LEU A 116 -11.84 -7.23 -20.96
C LEU A 116 -10.89 -6.44 -21.88
N GLU A 117 -10.23 -7.11 -22.82
CA GLU A 117 -9.35 -6.47 -23.80
C GLU A 117 -10.12 -5.53 -24.73
N GLN A 118 -11.32 -5.93 -25.18
CA GLN A 118 -12.21 -5.05 -25.95
C GLN A 118 -12.64 -3.83 -25.13
N ARG A 119 -13.02 -4.01 -23.86
CA ARG A 119 -13.37 -2.89 -22.97
C ARG A 119 -12.20 -1.94 -22.77
N LEU A 120 -10.99 -2.46 -22.59
CA LEU A 120 -9.77 -1.65 -22.48
C LEU A 120 -9.53 -0.84 -23.76
N LYS A 121 -9.62 -1.47 -24.93
CA LYS A 121 -9.50 -0.81 -26.24
C LYS A 121 -10.54 0.31 -26.40
N ASN A 122 -11.77 0.09 -25.97
CA ASN A 122 -12.82 1.12 -26.04
C ASN A 122 -12.51 2.31 -25.13
N LYS A 123 -12.07 2.07 -23.89
CA LYS A 123 -11.65 3.15 -22.97
C LYS A 123 -10.45 3.94 -23.52
N LEU A 124 -9.48 3.27 -24.12
CA LEU A 124 -8.33 3.95 -24.75
C LEU A 124 -8.78 4.86 -25.90
N LYS A 125 -9.71 4.39 -26.76
CA LYS A 125 -10.29 5.20 -27.84
C LYS A 125 -11.07 6.40 -27.29
N GLU A 126 -11.81 6.23 -26.20
CA GLU A 126 -12.55 7.31 -25.55
C GLU A 126 -11.61 8.39 -25.00
N HIS A 127 -10.59 7.99 -24.24
CA HIS A 127 -9.55 8.92 -23.76
C HIS A 127 -8.76 9.56 -24.90
N GLN A 128 -8.53 8.86 -26.01
CA GLN A 128 -7.89 9.44 -27.19
C GLN A 128 -8.76 10.52 -27.82
N LYS A 129 -10.07 10.27 -27.97
CA LYS A 129 -11.03 11.27 -28.48
C LYS A 129 -11.08 12.51 -27.61
N GLN A 130 -11.07 12.35 -26.29
CA GLN A 130 -11.04 13.46 -25.33
C GLN A 130 -9.76 14.31 -25.47
N ARG A 131 -8.63 13.72 -25.88
CA ARG A 131 -7.37 14.45 -26.12
C ARG A 131 -7.33 15.15 -27.48
N THR A 132 -8.05 14.63 -28.47
CA THR A 132 -8.03 15.16 -29.86
C THR A 132 -9.19 16.09 -30.16
N SER A 133 -10.23 16.16 -29.31
CA SER A 133 -11.31 17.13 -29.49
C SER A 133 -10.78 18.55 -29.27
N PRO A 134 -10.92 19.46 -30.25
CA PRO A 134 -10.48 20.83 -30.09
C PRO A 134 -11.29 21.49 -28.98
N ASN A 135 -10.61 22.19 -28.08
CA ASN A 135 -11.24 22.98 -27.03
C ASN A 135 -12.12 24.04 -27.73
N LYS A 136 -13.43 24.00 -27.50
CA LYS A 136 -14.38 24.94 -28.12
C LYS A 136 -14.55 26.17 -27.23
#